data_AF-A0A8J9THH2-F1
#
_entry.id   AF-A0A8J9THH2-F1
#
_cell.length_a   1.000
_cell.length_b   1.000
_cell.length_c   1.000
_cell.angle_alpha   90.00
_cell.angle_beta   90.00
_cell.angle_gamma   90.00
#
_symmetry.space_group_name_H-M   'P 1'
#
loop_
_entity.id
_entity.type
_entity.pdbx_description
1 polymer ?
#
loop_
_entity_poly.entity_id
_entity_poly.type
_entity_poly.pdbx_seq_one_letter_code
_entity_poly.pdbx_strand_id
1 'polypeptide(L)' 'PLKICQGDCDKDSDCEGSLKCFMRDGGEAVPGCSGGEDVASRADFCYDPMPTTSPVAMATTSP' A
#
# COMPACT_ATOMS: atom_id res chain seq x y z
N PRO A 1 4.03 -8.63 10.58
CA PRO A 1 3.90 -7.94 9.28
C PRO A 1 2.45 -7.96 8.79
N LEU A 2 1.95 -6.80 8.37
CA LEU A 2 0.61 -6.54 7.86
C LEU A 2 0.51 -6.93 6.38
N LYS A 3 -0.60 -7.54 5.98
CA LYS A 3 -0.86 -7.94 4.59
C LYS A 3 -1.46 -6.81 3.77
N ILE A 4 -1.56 -7.02 2.46
CA ILE A 4 -2.27 -6.07 1.58
C ILE A 4 -3.68 -5.80 2.12
N CYS A 5 -4.09 -4.54 2.11
CA CYS A 5 -5.36 -4.06 2.64
C CYS A 5 -5.54 -4.24 4.15
N GLN A 6 -4.47 -4.48 4.91
CA GLN A 6 -4.50 -4.37 6.37
C GLN A 6 -4.10 -2.97 6.81
N GLY A 7 -4.84 -2.45 7.78
CA GLY A 7 -4.70 -1.12 8.33
C GLY A 7 -3.62 -1.02 9.43
N ASP A 8 -3.40 0.21 9.90
CA ASP A 8 -2.53 0.58 11.03
C ASP A 8 -1.03 0.35 10.79
N CYS A 9 -0.56 0.50 9.55
CA CYS A 9 0.88 0.56 9.29
C CYS A 9 1.41 1.98 9.60
N ASP A 10 2.55 2.10 10.30
CA ASP A 10 3.21 3.40 10.49
C ASP A 10 4.33 3.62 9.46
N LYS A 11 4.88 2.52 8.93
CA LYS A 11 6.01 2.50 8.00
C LYS A 11 6.01 1.24 7.14
N ASP A 12 6.72 1.28 6.01
CA ASP A 12 6.82 0.18 5.05
C ASP A 12 7.25 -1.16 5.68
N SER A 13 8.12 -1.13 6.70
CA SER A 13 8.58 -2.35 7.39
C SER A 13 7.50 -3.05 8.21
N ASP A 14 6.39 -2.37 8.49
CA ASP A 14 5.26 -2.98 9.18
C ASP A 14 4.45 -3.87 8.22
N CYS A 15 4.59 -3.65 6.91
CA CYS A 15 3.97 -4.44 5.86
C CYS A 15 4.79 -5.69 5.48
N GLU A 16 4.11 -6.71 4.97
CA GLU A 16 4.71 -7.97 4.56
C GLU A 16 5.50 -7.84 3.25
N GLY A 17 6.78 -8.26 3.25
CA GLY A 17 7.58 -8.37 2.05
C GLY A 17 7.94 -7.02 1.41
N SER A 18 7.40 -6.76 0.22
CA SER A 18 7.67 -5.55 -0.58
C SER A 18 6.50 -4.56 -0.62
N LEU A 19 5.49 -4.79 0.23
CA LEU A 19 4.37 -3.89 0.40
C LEU A 19 4.82 -2.56 1.01
N LYS A 20 4.11 -1.49 0.67
CA LYS A 20 4.34 -0.14 1.20
C LYS A 20 3.18 0.29 2.07
N CYS A 21 3.47 1.18 3.02
CA CYS A 21 2.44 1.78 3.84
C CYS A 21 1.86 3.02 3.14
N PHE A 22 0.56 2.98 2.86
CA PHE A 22 -0.20 4.10 2.31
C PHE A 22 -0.83 4.88 3.46
N MET A 23 -0.16 5.97 3.83
CA MET A 23 -0.67 6.91 4.83
C MET A 23 -1.84 7.70 4.25
N ARG A 24 -2.98 7.78 4.97
CA ARG A 24 -4.19 8.43 4.44
C ARG A 24 -4.67 9.56 5.33
N ASP A 25 -5.10 10.65 4.72
CA ASP A 25 -5.73 11.77 5.42
C ASP A 25 -7.28 11.67 5.46
N GLY A 26 -7.83 10.65 4.80
CA GLY A 26 -9.24 10.28 4.78
C GLY A 26 -9.88 10.44 3.40
N GLY A 27 -10.72 9.48 3.00
CA GLY A 27 -11.46 9.52 1.72
C GLY A 27 -10.69 9.09 0.47
N GLU A 28 -9.42 8.73 0.60
CA GLU A 28 -8.60 8.24 -0.52
C GLU A 28 -8.83 6.75 -0.79
N ALA A 29 -8.95 6.29 -2.04
CA ALA A 29 -9.02 4.84 -2.28
C ALA A 29 -7.63 4.22 -2.14
N VAL A 30 -7.52 3.06 -1.46
CA VAL A 30 -6.26 2.31 -1.38
C VAL A 30 -6.10 1.48 -2.67
N PRO A 31 -5.03 1.69 -3.47
CA PRO A 31 -4.83 0.94 -4.70
C PRO A 31 -4.77 -0.58 -4.46
N GLY A 32 -5.58 -1.35 -5.19
CA GLY A 32 -5.64 -2.81 -5.06
C GLY A 32 -6.51 -3.33 -3.91
N CYS A 33 -7.14 -2.44 -3.14
CA CYS A 33 -8.01 -2.81 -2.02
C CYS A 33 -9.46 -2.41 -2.28
N SER A 34 -10.38 -3.31 -1.95
CA SER A 34 -11.81 -3.02 -1.93
C SER A 34 -12.19 -2.63 -0.51
N GLY A 35 -12.34 -1.34 -0.24
CA GLY A 35 -12.63 -0.80 1.09
C GLY A 35 -11.58 0.19 1.59
N GLY A 36 -12.03 1.10 2.45
CA GLY A 36 -11.26 2.24 2.93
C GLY A 36 -11.78 3.58 2.43
N GLU A 37 -12.65 3.61 1.41
CA GLU A 37 -13.29 4.84 0.91
C GLU A 37 -14.22 5.53 1.93
N ASP A 38 -14.48 4.90 3.07
CA ASP A 38 -15.03 5.54 4.26
C ASP A 38 -14.20 6.79 4.61
N VAL A 39 -14.74 7.94 4.23
CA VAL A 39 -14.07 9.26 4.24
C VAL A 39 -13.56 9.66 5.64
N ALA A 40 -14.12 9.04 6.68
CA ALA A 40 -13.74 9.25 8.07
C ALA A 40 -12.52 8.42 8.51
N SER A 41 -12.18 7.35 7.80
CA SER A 41 -11.08 6.46 8.15
C SER A 41 -9.75 7.07 7.69
N ARG A 42 -9.00 7.62 8.65
CA ARG A 42 -7.58 7.99 8.52
C ARG A 42 -6.66 6.80 8.77
N ALA A 43 -7.13 5.59 8.45
CA ALA A 43 -6.38 4.38 8.67
C ALA A 43 -5.36 4.22 7.54
N ASP A 44 -4.12 3.93 7.93
CA ASP A 44 -3.00 3.71 7.02
C ASP A 44 -3.01 2.25 6.57
N PHE A 45 -2.83 1.96 5.28
CA PHE A 45 -2.97 0.60 4.76
C PHE A 45 -1.74 0.12 4.02
N CYS A 46 -1.40 -1.16 4.19
CA CYS A 46 -0.41 -1.80 3.34
C CYS A 46 -0.99 -2.02 1.94
N TYR A 47 -0.30 -1.52 0.91
CA TYR A 47 -0.66 -1.70 -0.50
C TYR A 47 0.53 -2.24 -1.28
N ASP A 48 0.23 -2.84 -2.43
CA ASP A 48 1.24 -3.29 -3.37
C ASP A 48 1.55 -2.15 -4.37
N PRO A 49 2.75 -1.54 -4.34
CA PRO A 49 3.15 -0.56 -5.33
C PRO A 49 3.45 -1.19 -6.71
N MET A 50 3.56 -2.52 -6.80
CA MET A 50 3.84 -3.27 -8.03
C MET A 50 2.81 -4.40 -8.24
N PRO A 51 1.55 -4.08 -8.60
CA PRO A 51 0.55 -5.11 -8.88
C PRO A 51 1.09 -6.06 -9.96
N THR A 52 1.18 -7.35 -9.62
CA THR A 52 1.86 -8.39 -10.42
C THR A 52 1.07 -8.79 -11.68
N THR A 53 0.70 -7.83 -12.51
CA THR A 53 0.13 -8.03 -13.85
C THR A 53 1.03 -7.54 -14.98
N SER A 54 2.27 -7.14 -14.72
CA SER A 54 3.23 -6.87 -15.80
C SER A 54 4.66 -7.14 -15.35
N PRO A 55 5.43 -8.01 -16.05
CA PRO A 55 6.87 -7.87 -16.00
C PRO A 55 7.19 -6.54 -16.71
N VAL A 56 8.23 -5.85 -16.23
CA VAL A 56 8.88 -4.67 -16.85
C VAL A 56 8.66 -3.35 -16.11
N ALA A 57 9.79 -2.84 -15.61
CA ALA A 57 10.14 -1.44 -15.36
C ALA A 57 9.80 -0.79 -14.01
N MET A 58 10.35 -1.29 -12.90
CA MET A 58 10.95 -0.41 -11.85
C MET A 58 12.11 -1.12 -11.14
N ALA A 59 13.06 -1.61 -11.94
CA ALA A 59 14.43 -1.84 -11.50
C ALA A 59 15.36 -1.27 -12.58
N THR A 60 15.20 0.02 -12.88
CA THR A 60 16.26 0.77 -13.56
C THR A 60 17.31 1.11 -12.52
N THR A 61 18.25 0.18 -12.41
CA THR A 61 19.70 0.43 -12.46
C THR A 61 20.14 1.83 -12.01
N SER A 62 20.73 1.87 -10.82
CA SER A 62 21.83 2.78 -10.47
C SER A 62 23.14 1.98 -10.66
N PRO A 63 24.26 2.52 -11.14
CA PRO A 63 24.57 3.83 -11.75
C PRO A 63 24.72 3.80 -13.28
#